data_AF-A0A8S9RBA5-F1
#
_entry.id   AF-A0A8S9RBA5-F1
#
_cell.length_a   1.000
_cell.length_b   1.000
_cell.length_c   1.000
_cell.angle_alpha   90.00
_cell.angle_beta   90.00
_cell.angle_gamma   90.00
#
_symmetry.space_group_name_H-M   'P 1'
#
loop_
_entity.id
_entity.type
_entity.pdbx_description
1 polymer ?
#
loop_
_entity_poly.entity_id
_entity_poly.type
_entity_poly.pdbx_seq_one_letter_code
_entity_poly.pdbx_strand_id
1 'polypeptide(L)'
;MMDGSWTSTSQFSGCGWAWMDNLGKVQLMGTHNYTRRESPLHSEVEALRWAIESMMQYSTCQSFGTDDKDLIAMPKEPHDWLIFAT
;
A
#
# COMPACT_ATOMS: atom_id res chain seq x y z
N MET A 1 -4.70 5.81 4.91
CA MET A 1 -5.09 4.41 4.71
C MET A 1 -4.75 4.03 3.28
N MET A 2 -4.23 2.84 3.04
CA MET A 2 -3.95 2.30 1.72
C MET A 2 -4.40 0.84 1.67
N ASP A 3 -4.77 0.39 0.47
CA ASP A 3 -5.32 -0.93 0.24
C ASP A 3 -5.00 -1.40 -1.19
N GLY A 4 -4.57 -2.65 -1.32
CA GLY A 4 -4.32 -3.34 -2.58
C GLY A 4 -5.51 -4.21 -2.99
N SER A 5 -5.72 -4.38 -4.29
CA SER A 5 -6.73 -5.31 -4.80
C SER A 5 -6.11 -6.28 -5.79
N TRP A 6 -6.28 -7.56 -5.50
CA TRP A 6 -5.72 -8.63 -6.31
C TRP A 6 -6.75 -9.74 -6.53
N THR A 7 -6.76 -10.30 -7.74
CA THR A 7 -7.50 -11.52 -8.05
C THR A 7 -6.66 -12.42 -8.95
N SER A 8 -6.84 -13.74 -8.83
CA SER A 8 -6.06 -14.72 -9.57
C SER A 8 -6.31 -14.71 -11.09
N THR A 9 -7.47 -14.19 -11.52
CA THR A 9 -7.93 -14.25 -12.91
C THR A 9 -7.90 -12.90 -13.64
N SER A 10 -7.72 -11.78 -12.92
CA SER A 10 -7.69 -10.46 -13.55
C SER A 10 -6.34 -10.18 -14.23
N GLN A 11 -6.38 -9.39 -15.30
CA GLN A 11 -5.17 -8.87 -15.96
C GLN A 11 -4.53 -7.70 -15.19
N PHE A 12 -5.26 -7.11 -14.25
CA PHE A 12 -4.85 -5.95 -13.48
C PHE A 12 -5.01 -6.18 -11.99
N SER A 13 -4.15 -5.52 -11.22
CA SER A 13 -4.28 -5.34 -9.78
C SER A 13 -4.63 -3.88 -9.50
N GLY A 14 -5.57 -3.66 -8.59
CA GLY A 14 -5.96 -2.33 -8.15
C GLY A 14 -5.15 -1.90 -6.94
N CYS A 15 -5.10 -0.59 -6.71
CA CYS A 15 -4.65 -0.04 -5.44
C CYS A 15 -5.37 1.29 -5.17
N GLY A 16 -5.51 1.61 -3.89
CA GLY A 16 -6.13 2.84 -3.44
C GLY A 16 -5.45 3.38 -2.20
N TRP A 17 -5.56 4.69 -2.01
CA TRP A 17 -5.20 5.35 -0.77
C TRP A 17 -6.15 6.49 -0.45
N ALA A 18 -6.29 6.78 0.84
CA ALA A 18 -7.02 7.91 1.36
C ALA A 18 -6.19 8.57 2.48
N TRP A 19 -6.02 9.88 2.37
CA TRP A 19 -5.42 10.73 3.40
C TRP A 19 -6.52 11.42 4.20
N MET A 20 -6.46 11.27 5.52
CA MET A 20 -7.41 11.83 6.46
C MET A 20 -6.70 12.86 7.34
N ASP A 21 -7.42 13.92 7.70
CA ASP A 21 -6.97 14.85 8.73
C ASP A 21 -7.14 14.26 10.15
N ASN A 22 -6.72 15.01 11.16
CA ASN A 22 -6.80 14.61 12.56
C ASN A 22 -8.24 14.43 13.08
N LEU A 23 -9.25 14.88 12.33
CA LEU A 23 -10.68 14.70 12.65
C LEU A 23 -11.26 13.48 11.92
N GLY A 24 -10.44 12.71 11.20
CA GLY A 24 -10.87 11.56 10.41
C GLY A 24 -11.56 11.92 9.10
N LYS A 25 -11.51 13.20 8.67
CA LYS A 25 -12.11 13.60 7.40
C LYS A 25 -11.12 13.34 6.26
N VAL A 26 -11.59 12.65 5.23
CA VAL A 26 -10.80 12.44 4.01
C VAL A 26 -10.56 13.77 3.31
N GLN A 27 -9.29 14.09 3.09
CA GLN A 27 -8.84 15.31 2.42
C GLN A 27 -8.44 15.02 0.97
N LEU A 28 -7.77 13.88 0.73
CA LEU A 28 -7.34 13.43 -0.59
C LEU A 28 -7.52 11.91 -0.68
N MET A 29 -7.77 11.43 -1.90
CA MET A 29 -7.79 10.00 -2.19
C MET A 29 -7.28 9.75 -3.62
N GLY A 30 -6.75 8.56 -3.85
CA GLY A 30 -6.31 8.10 -5.15
C GLY A 30 -6.72 6.66 -5.40
N THR A 31 -7.06 6.34 -6.64
CA THR A 31 -7.16 4.96 -7.13
C THR A 31 -6.29 4.77 -8.38
N HIS A 32 -5.64 3.63 -8.51
CA HIS A 32 -4.78 3.32 -9.65
C HIS A 32 -4.76 1.82 -9.94
N ASN A 33 -4.58 1.46 -11.20
CA ASN A 33 -4.47 0.07 -11.65
C ASN A 33 -3.06 -0.20 -12.17
N TYR A 34 -2.48 -1.31 -11.75
CA TYR A 34 -1.24 -1.86 -12.28
C TYR A 34 -1.53 -3.12 -13.10
N THR A 35 -0.59 -3.49 -13.97
CA THR A 35 -0.53 -4.87 -14.48
C THR A 35 -0.56 -5.85 -13.30
N ARG A 36 -1.24 -6.99 -13.46
CA ARG A 36 -1.46 -7.98 -12.40
C ARG A 36 -0.17 -8.25 -11.61
N ARG A 37 -0.25 -8.07 -10.29
CA ARG A 37 0.82 -8.42 -9.36
C ARG A 37 0.83 -9.91 -9.06
N GLU A 38 1.93 -10.40 -8.52
CA GLU A 38 2.14 -11.85 -8.35
C GLU A 38 1.27 -12.45 -7.24
N SER A 39 1.03 -11.68 -6.17
CA SER A 39 0.21 -12.09 -5.03
C SER A 39 -0.56 -10.89 -4.44
N PRO A 40 -1.54 -11.12 -3.55
CA PRO A 40 -2.19 -10.07 -2.77
C PRO A 40 -1.18 -9.16 -2.07
N LEU A 41 -0.18 -9.73 -1.37
CA LEU A 41 0.87 -8.97 -0.69
C LEU A 41 1.64 -8.03 -1.64
N HIS A 42 1.95 -8.47 -2.86
CA HIS A 42 2.59 -7.57 -3.84
C HIS A 42 1.68 -6.40 -4.23
N SER A 43 0.36 -6.60 -4.24
CA SER A 43 -0.60 -5.53 -4.48
C SER A 43 -0.64 -4.53 -3.32
N GLU A 44 -0.56 -5.00 -2.08
CA GLU A 44 -0.47 -4.16 -0.89
C GLU A 44 0.82 -3.33 -0.85
N VAL A 45 1.96 -3.94 -1.19
CA VAL A 45 3.25 -3.24 -1.26
C VAL A 45 3.22 -2.14 -2.32
N GLU A 46 2.58 -2.37 -3.47
CA GLU A 46 2.42 -1.35 -4.51
C GLU A 46 1.44 -0.24 -4.09
N ALA A 47 0.39 -0.57 -3.34
CA ALA A 47 -0.50 0.43 -2.75
C ALA A 47 0.25 1.33 -1.75
N LEU A 48 1.10 0.75 -0.89
CA LEU A 48 1.95 1.49 0.03
C LEU A 48 2.96 2.38 -0.71
N ARG A 49 3.68 1.82 -1.70
CA ARG A 49 4.64 2.58 -2.51
C ARG A 49 3.98 3.78 -3.17
N TRP A 50 2.83 3.57 -3.81
CA TRP A 50 2.12 4.64 -4.48
C TRP A 50 1.56 5.69 -3.51
N ALA A 51 1.07 5.27 -2.34
CA ALA A 51 0.66 6.19 -1.29
C ALA A 51 1.83 7.06 -0.82
N ILE A 52 3.03 6.49 -0.63
CA ILE A 52 4.24 7.25 -0.27
C ILE A 52 4.57 8.28 -1.36
N GLU A 53 4.67 7.85 -2.62
CA GLU A 53 4.98 8.73 -3.77
C GLU A 53 3.95 9.87 -3.92
N SER A 54 2.68 9.56 -3.68
CA SER A 54 1.60 10.55 -3.70
C SER A 54 1.73 11.52 -2.52
N MET A 55 1.93 11.01 -1.30
CA MET A 55 2.04 11.85 -0.11
C MET A 55 3.25 12.77 -0.15
N MET A 56 4.39 12.33 -0.70
CA MET A 56 5.60 13.16 -0.83
C MET A 56 5.36 14.47 -1.59
N GLN A 57 4.35 14.53 -2.46
CA GLN A 57 4.00 15.75 -3.21
C GLN A 57 3.08 16.70 -2.43
N TYR A 58 2.33 16.19 -1.45
CA TYR A 58 1.23 16.92 -0.82
C TYR A 58 1.37 17.08 0.70
N SER A 59 2.28 16.35 1.35
CA SER A 59 2.39 16.29 2.81
C SER A 59 3.76 15.80 3.30
N THR A 60 4.08 16.12 4.56
CA THR A 60 5.18 15.50 5.32
C THR A 60 4.73 14.24 6.07
N CYS A 61 3.57 13.66 5.68
CA CYS A 61 3.00 12.47 6.31
C CYS A 61 4.00 11.29 6.33
N GLN A 62 4.25 10.76 7.53
CA GLN A 62 5.11 9.58 7.75
C GLN A 62 4.33 8.37 8.27
N SER A 63 3.03 8.52 8.50
CA SER A 63 2.17 7.47 9.06
C SER A 63 1.24 6.90 7.99
N PHE A 64 1.39 5.61 7.73
CA PHE A 64 0.58 4.86 6.77
C PHE A 64 -0.17 3.73 7.51
N GLY A 65 -1.40 3.44 7.09
CA GLY A 65 -2.27 2.47 7.74
C GLY A 65 -2.88 1.51 6.73
N THR A 66 -2.75 0.22 6.99
CA THR A 66 -3.25 -0.92 6.21
C THR A 66 -3.83 -1.94 7.19
N ASP A 67 -4.73 -2.79 6.73
CA ASP A 67 -5.25 -3.95 7.45
C ASP A 67 -4.54 -5.27 7.11
N ASP A 68 -3.57 -5.25 6.19
CA ASP A 68 -2.78 -6.42 5.82
C ASP A 68 -1.68 -6.73 6.86
N LYS A 69 -1.80 -7.90 7.48
CA LYS A 69 -0.90 -8.34 8.56
C LYS A 69 0.49 -8.70 8.05
N ASP A 70 0.59 -9.25 6.85
CA ASP A 70 1.86 -9.66 6.26
C ASP A 70 2.69 -8.42 5.91
N LEU A 71 2.03 -7.39 5.36
CA LEU A 71 2.66 -6.09 5.10
C LEU A 71 3.12 -5.40 6.41
N ILE A 72 2.35 -5.51 7.50
CA ILE A 72 2.74 -4.97 8.82
C ILE A 72 3.92 -5.75 9.42
N ALA A 73 3.99 -7.06 9.19
CA ALA A 73 5.06 -7.92 9.72
C ALA A 73 6.38 -7.71 8.97
N MET A 74 6.34 -7.45 7.67
CA MET A 74 7.52 -7.31 6.80
C MET A 74 8.61 -6.37 7.35
N PRO A 75 8.33 -5.13 7.81
CA PRO A 75 9.37 -4.27 8.40
C PRO A 75 9.79 -4.67 9.82
N LYS A 76 8.99 -5.48 10.53
CA LYS A 76 9.29 -5.94 11.90
C LYS A 76 10.18 -7.19 11.91
N GLU A 77 9.97 -8.07 10.94
CA GLU A 77 10.63 -9.38 10.84
C GLU A 77 11.27 -9.55 9.46
N PRO A 78 12.21 -8.68 9.04
CA PRO A 78 12.77 -8.70 7.67
C PRO A 78 13.48 -10.01 7.33
N HIS A 79 13.94 -10.78 8.32
CA HIS A 79 14.59 -12.07 8.15
C HIS A 79 13.64 -13.16 7.62
N ASP A 80 12.34 -13.06 7.91
CA ASP A 80 11.33 -14.01 7.43
C ASP A 80 10.99 -13.76 5.95
N TRP A 81 11.43 -12.62 5.40
CA TRP A 81 11.19 -12.20 4.04
C TRP A 81 12.53 -12.09 3.30
N LEU A 82 13.14 -13.24 3.01
CA LEU A 82 14.51 -13.39 2.46
C LEU A 82 14.84 -12.51 1.24
N ILE A 83 13.84 -12.01 0.51
CA ILE A 83 13.99 -11.06 -0.61
C ILE A 83 14.27 -9.61 -0.16
N PHE A 84 14.03 -9.28 1.11
CA PHE A 84 14.29 -7.97 1.74
C PHE A 84 15.42 -8.02 2.78
N ALA A 85 16.00 -9.20 3.04
CA ALA A 85 17.19 -9.35 3.88
C ALA A 85 18.42 -8.86 3.11
N THR A 86 18.68 -7.55 3.15
CA THR A 86 19.94 -6.92 2.73
C THR A 86 20.39 -5.98 3.82
#